data_AF-A0A9D5T7B1-F1
#
_entry.id   AF-A0A9D5T7B1-F1
#
_cell.length_a   1.000
_cell.length_b   1.000
_cell.length_c   1.000
_cell.angle_alpha   90.00
_cell.angle_beta   90.00
_cell.angle_gamma   90.00
#
_symmetry.space_group_name_H-M   'P 1'
#
loop_
_entity.id
_entity.type
_entity.pdbx_description
1 polymer ?
#
loop_
_entity_poly.entity_id
_entity_poly.type
_entity_poly.pdbx_seq_one_letter_code
_entity_poly.pdbx_strand_id
1 'polypeptide(L)'
;MGVVAVVLAIVGFIAGSAFRRKSAEAAIGSAEEEARRILNDAIKQSEQKKKEALLEAKDEIHNLRQETEKDLRERRSEVQRQEHRLQQKEETLDRKIDNLEIKEEKLAQRSKEIDARIEECDRIKQSQMDLLEKISGFTKEQAKEHLLKLLDDELTHQKAVKILEHEQHTKEECDRIAKDIICHAIQRCAADHSADLTVSVVPLPNDEMKGRIIGREGRNIRALETATGVDLIIDDTPEAITLSSFDPVRRE
;
A
#
# COMPACT_ATOMS: atom_id res chain seq x y z
N MET A 1 -149.29 -3.34 26.05
CA MET A 1 -147.97 -3.91 25.69
C MET A 1 -147.03 -2.91 24.99
N GLY A 2 -147.48 -2.11 24.02
CA GLY A 2 -146.60 -1.17 23.28
C GLY A 2 -145.92 -0.06 24.10
N VAL A 3 -146.63 0.55 25.05
CA VAL A 3 -146.08 1.68 25.86
C VAL A 3 -144.94 1.22 26.78
N VAL A 4 -145.05 0.03 27.38
CA VAL A 4 -144.02 -0.55 28.25
C VAL A 4 -142.74 -0.87 27.47
N ALA A 5 -142.87 -1.35 26.24
CA ALA A 5 -141.73 -1.62 25.36
C ALA A 5 -140.97 -0.34 24.96
N VAL A 6 -141.69 0.76 24.70
CA VAL A 6 -141.08 2.07 24.37
C VAL A 6 -140.35 2.66 25.58
N VAL A 7 -140.93 2.58 26.77
CA VAL A 7 -140.28 3.05 28.01
C VAL A 7 -139.00 2.25 28.30
N LEU A 8 -139.04 0.92 28.16
CA LEU A 8 -137.86 0.07 28.34
C LEU A 8 -136.78 0.35 27.29
N ALA A 9 -137.16 0.64 26.04
CA ALA A 9 -136.22 1.02 24.99
C ALA A 9 -135.55 2.37 25.27
N ILE A 10 -136.29 3.37 25.76
CA ILE A 10 -135.74 4.68 26.12
C ILE A 10 -134.81 4.54 27.33
N VAL A 11 -135.20 3.81 28.37
CA VAL A 11 -134.36 3.56 29.55
C VAL A 11 -133.10 2.78 29.17
N GLY A 12 -133.21 1.76 28.31
CA GLY A 12 -132.07 1.01 27.78
C GLY A 12 -131.13 1.85 26.92
N PHE A 13 -131.67 2.76 26.10
CA PHE A 13 -130.88 3.69 25.30
C PHE A 13 -130.13 4.71 26.18
N ILE A 14 -130.80 5.28 27.18
CA ILE A 14 -130.18 6.22 28.12
C ILE A 14 -129.12 5.50 28.96
N ALA A 15 -129.42 4.34 29.54
CA ALA A 15 -128.46 3.56 30.32
C ALA A 15 -127.28 3.07 29.47
N GLY A 16 -127.53 2.61 28.25
CA GLY A 16 -126.50 2.19 27.30
C GLY A 16 -125.62 3.35 26.82
N SER A 17 -126.19 4.53 26.59
CA SER A 17 -125.44 5.73 26.22
C SER A 17 -124.59 6.26 27.38
N ALA A 18 -125.11 6.25 28.61
CA ALA A 18 -124.38 6.59 29.82
C ALA A 18 -123.23 5.60 30.11
N PHE A 19 -123.48 4.29 29.95
CA PHE A 19 -122.44 3.27 30.09
C PHE A 19 -121.33 3.43 29.03
N ARG A 20 -121.69 3.64 27.75
CA ARG A 20 -120.71 3.93 26.70
C ARG A 20 -119.90 5.19 26.97
N ARG A 21 -120.56 6.25 27.45
CA ARG A 21 -119.88 7.51 27.80
C ARG A 21 -118.89 7.30 28.94
N LYS A 22 -119.29 6.59 30.01
CA LYS A 22 -118.41 6.27 31.14
C LYS A 22 -117.25 5.36 30.75
N SER A 23 -117.48 4.36 29.90
CA SER A 23 -116.42 3.47 29.40
C SER A 23 -115.46 4.20 28.45
N ALA A 24 -115.96 5.11 27.61
CA ALA A 24 -115.12 5.94 26.73
C ALA A 24 -114.30 6.96 27.55
N GLU A 25 -114.91 7.62 28.54
CA GLU A 25 -114.21 8.52 29.46
C GLU A 25 -113.15 7.76 30.29
N ALA A 26 -113.44 6.54 30.75
CA ALA A 26 -112.47 5.70 31.44
C ALA A 26 -111.33 5.24 30.52
N ALA A 27 -111.61 4.88 29.26
CA ALA A 27 -110.60 4.49 28.28
C ALA A 27 -109.70 5.66 27.87
N ILE A 28 -110.27 6.87 27.72
CA ILE A 28 -109.51 8.10 27.47
C ILE A 28 -108.65 8.44 28.69
N GLY A 29 -109.22 8.36 29.90
CA GLY A 29 -108.48 8.58 31.15
C GLY A 29 -107.31 7.62 31.32
N SER A 30 -107.51 6.32 31.04
CA SER A 30 -106.42 5.33 31.11
C SER A 30 -105.35 5.56 30.04
N ALA A 31 -105.75 5.95 28.83
CA ALA A 31 -104.81 6.26 27.76
C ALA A 31 -104.00 7.53 28.05
N GLU A 32 -104.62 8.56 28.64
CA GLU A 32 -103.92 9.76 29.10
C GLU A 32 -102.95 9.45 30.25
N GLU A 33 -103.34 8.60 31.19
CA GLU A 33 -102.48 8.19 32.31
C GLU A 33 -101.29 7.34 31.82
N GLU A 34 -101.51 6.43 30.88
CA GLU A 34 -100.45 5.65 30.25
C GLU A 34 -99.52 6.53 29.40
N ALA A 35 -100.05 7.47 28.62
CA ALA A 35 -99.24 8.45 27.89
C ALA A 35 -98.40 9.32 28.83
N ARG A 36 -98.97 9.79 29.95
CA ARG A 36 -98.23 10.52 30.99
C ARG A 36 -97.15 9.66 31.63
N ARG A 37 -97.42 8.36 31.86
CA ARG A 37 -96.43 7.43 32.40
C ARG A 37 -95.26 7.25 31.45
N ILE A 38 -95.53 6.98 30.17
CA ILE A 38 -94.50 6.84 29.12
C ILE A 38 -93.67 8.11 29.02
N LEU A 39 -94.30 9.29 29.02
CA LEU A 39 -93.59 10.56 28.96
C LEU A 39 -92.67 10.74 30.18
N ASN A 40 -93.17 10.48 31.38
CA ASN A 40 -92.39 10.59 32.62
C ASN A 40 -91.23 9.58 32.66
N ASP A 41 -91.45 8.36 32.18
CA ASP A 41 -90.41 7.33 32.12
C ASP A 41 -89.36 7.69 31.06
N ALA A 42 -89.76 8.24 29.91
CA ALA A 42 -88.85 8.74 28.89
C ALA A 42 -88.01 9.93 29.40
N ILE A 43 -88.62 10.87 30.15
CA ILE A 43 -87.89 11.98 30.78
C ILE A 43 -86.88 11.44 31.79
N LYS A 44 -87.28 10.54 32.70
CA LYS A 44 -86.38 9.93 33.69
C LYS A 44 -85.22 9.18 33.02
N GLN A 45 -85.50 8.38 32.00
CA GLN A 45 -84.46 7.66 31.26
C GLN A 45 -83.52 8.61 30.52
N SER A 46 -84.04 9.69 29.92
CA SER A 46 -83.22 10.71 29.27
C SER A 46 -82.33 11.45 30.27
N GLU A 47 -82.85 11.78 31.45
CA GLU A 47 -82.07 12.41 32.52
C GLU A 47 -80.99 11.47 33.06
N GLN A 48 -81.31 10.17 33.22
CA GLN A 48 -80.35 9.14 33.62
C GLN A 48 -79.24 9.00 32.58
N LYS A 49 -79.58 8.81 31.29
CA LYS A 49 -78.61 8.73 30.20
C LYS A 49 -77.73 9.98 30.10
N LYS A 50 -78.31 11.16 30.29
CA LYS A 50 -77.54 12.41 30.30
C LYS A 50 -76.56 12.46 31.48
N LYS A 51 -76.97 12.02 32.67
CA LYS A 51 -76.09 11.95 33.85
C LYS A 51 -74.98 10.92 33.67
N GLU A 52 -75.30 9.76 33.13
CA GLU A 52 -74.35 8.69 32.83
C GLU A 52 -73.30 9.15 31.82
N ALA A 53 -73.73 9.69 30.67
CA ALA A 53 -72.82 10.25 29.66
C ALA A 53 -71.95 11.39 30.21
N LEU A 54 -72.48 12.23 31.10
CA LEU A 54 -71.70 13.28 31.76
C LEU A 54 -70.70 12.73 32.78
N LEU A 55 -71.00 11.61 33.44
CA LEU A 55 -70.09 10.94 34.36
C LEU A 55 -68.97 10.25 33.58
N GLU A 56 -69.31 9.48 32.55
CA GLU A 56 -68.33 8.84 31.66
C GLU A 56 -67.37 9.86 31.04
N ALA A 57 -67.91 10.96 30.50
CA ALA A 57 -67.07 12.03 29.95
C ALA A 57 -66.16 12.68 31.01
N LYS A 58 -66.63 12.81 32.26
CA LYS A 58 -65.80 13.32 33.37
C LYS A 58 -64.69 12.34 33.75
N ASP A 59 -65.01 11.05 33.80
CA ASP A 59 -64.04 10.01 34.14
C ASP A 59 -62.98 9.88 33.03
N GLU A 60 -63.36 9.94 31.75
CA GLU A 60 -62.44 9.98 30.62
C GLU A 60 -61.53 11.22 30.66
N ILE A 61 -62.09 12.41 30.90
CA ILE A 61 -61.30 13.64 31.05
C ILE A 61 -60.34 13.52 32.24
N HIS A 62 -60.77 12.91 33.34
CA HIS A 62 -59.93 12.72 34.51
C HIS A 62 -58.78 11.75 34.23
N ASN A 63 -59.05 10.62 33.59
CA ASN A 63 -58.05 9.63 33.21
C ASN A 63 -57.05 10.22 32.21
N LEU A 64 -57.51 10.94 31.19
CA LEU A 64 -56.66 11.61 30.22
C LEU A 64 -55.77 12.68 30.88
N ARG A 65 -56.31 13.44 31.83
CA ARG A 65 -55.51 14.39 32.63
C ARG A 65 -54.43 13.68 33.45
N GLN A 66 -54.76 12.56 34.09
CA GLN A 66 -53.79 11.81 34.88
C GLN A 66 -52.68 11.22 34.02
N GLU A 67 -53.02 10.67 32.85
CA GLU A 67 -52.05 10.12 31.90
C GLU A 67 -51.13 11.22 31.35
N THR A 68 -51.71 12.34 30.91
CA THR A 68 -50.91 13.49 30.43
C THR A 68 -50.02 14.10 31.51
N GLU A 69 -50.48 14.19 32.77
CA GLU A 69 -49.63 14.64 33.88
C GLU A 69 -48.47 13.68 34.15
N LYS A 70 -48.71 12.37 34.03
CA LYS A 70 -47.68 11.35 34.17
C LYS A 70 -46.65 11.47 33.05
N ASP A 71 -47.09 11.53 31.80
CA ASP A 71 -46.21 11.68 30.63
C ASP A 71 -45.39 12.97 30.71
N LEU A 72 -46.01 14.08 31.12
CA LEU A 72 -45.32 15.35 31.31
C LEU A 72 -44.26 15.26 32.41
N ARG A 73 -44.53 14.54 33.50
CA ARG A 73 -43.57 14.32 34.58
C ARG A 73 -42.40 13.46 34.12
N GLU A 74 -42.66 12.39 33.37
CA GLU A 74 -41.63 11.52 32.80
C GLU A 74 -40.74 12.30 31.82
N ARG A 75 -41.34 13.02 30.86
CA ARG A 75 -40.60 13.88 29.93
C ARG A 75 -39.78 14.95 30.65
N ARG A 76 -40.34 15.60 31.68
CA ARG A 76 -39.62 16.60 32.47
C ARG A 76 -38.40 15.98 33.17
N SER A 77 -38.54 14.79 33.72
CA SER A 77 -37.43 14.07 34.36
C SER A 77 -36.36 13.64 33.35
N GLU A 78 -36.74 13.22 32.16
CA GLU A 78 -35.79 12.92 31.08
C GLU A 78 -35.02 14.14 30.62
N VAL A 79 -35.70 15.26 30.38
CA VAL A 79 -35.07 16.53 29.99
C VAL A 79 -34.08 16.97 31.07
N GLN A 80 -34.47 16.97 32.35
CA GLN A 80 -33.56 17.33 33.44
C GLN A 80 -32.32 16.41 33.51
N ARG A 81 -32.48 15.11 33.26
CA ARG A 81 -31.35 14.17 33.21
C ARG A 81 -30.42 14.47 32.03
N GLN A 82 -30.98 14.80 30.87
CA GLN A 82 -30.20 15.18 29.69
C GLN A 82 -29.46 16.51 29.90
N GLU A 83 -30.14 17.53 30.46
CA GLU A 83 -29.54 18.82 30.82
C GLU A 83 -28.38 18.64 31.79
N HIS A 84 -28.56 17.87 32.87
CA HIS A 84 -27.48 17.63 33.83
C HIS A 84 -26.27 16.93 33.18
N ARG A 85 -26.52 15.95 32.30
CA ARG A 85 -25.45 15.27 31.55
C ARG A 85 -24.74 16.21 30.56
N LEU A 86 -25.47 17.14 29.94
CA LEU A 86 -24.89 18.14 29.04
C LEU A 86 -24.03 19.13 29.82
N GLN A 87 -24.52 19.64 30.95
CA GLN A 87 -23.78 20.55 31.82
C GLN A 87 -22.48 19.92 32.33
N GLN A 88 -22.51 18.66 32.77
CA GLN A 88 -21.28 17.94 33.16
C GLN A 88 -20.28 17.80 32.00
N LYS A 89 -20.77 17.62 30.76
CA LYS A 89 -19.91 17.56 29.58
C LYS A 89 -19.32 18.92 29.24
N GLU A 90 -20.08 19.99 29.31
CA GLU A 90 -19.60 21.37 29.15
C GLU A 90 -18.49 21.67 30.16
N GLU A 91 -18.74 21.46 31.46
CA GLU A 91 -17.72 21.69 32.50
C GLU A 91 -16.45 20.86 32.27
N THR A 92 -16.59 19.63 31.75
CA THR A 92 -15.44 18.77 31.41
C THR A 92 -14.69 19.31 30.20
N LEU A 93 -15.40 19.84 29.21
CA LEU A 93 -14.80 20.43 28.01
C LEU A 93 -14.09 21.73 28.34
N ASP A 94 -14.70 22.62 29.13
CA ASP A 94 -14.09 23.87 29.58
C ASP A 94 -12.78 23.60 30.33
N ARG A 95 -12.78 22.65 31.27
CA ARG A 95 -11.53 22.24 31.95
C ARG A 95 -10.48 21.69 30.99
N LYS A 96 -10.88 21.01 29.91
CA LYS A 96 -9.92 20.52 28.90
C LYS A 96 -9.35 21.66 28.07
N ILE A 97 -10.17 22.66 27.74
CA ILE A 97 -9.75 23.86 27.02
C ILE A 97 -8.73 24.62 27.86
N ASP A 98 -9.04 24.92 29.13
CA ASP A 98 -8.09 25.60 30.04
C ASP A 98 -6.75 24.86 30.13
N ASN A 99 -6.79 23.53 30.26
CA ASN A 99 -5.59 22.71 30.31
C ASN A 99 -4.80 22.70 28.99
N LEU A 100 -5.48 22.80 27.84
CA LEU A 100 -4.84 22.90 26.55
C LEU A 100 -4.18 24.27 26.38
N GLU A 101 -4.85 25.35 26.74
CA GLU A 101 -4.31 26.71 26.69
C GLU A 101 -3.04 26.84 27.55
N ILE A 102 -3.05 26.31 28.79
CA ILE A 102 -1.85 26.29 29.65
C ILE A 102 -0.71 25.49 29.00
N LYS A 103 -1.01 24.38 28.31
CA LYS A 103 0.01 23.58 27.63
C LYS A 103 0.56 24.31 26.41
N GLU A 104 -0.29 24.95 25.62
CA GLU A 104 0.11 25.75 24.46
C GLU A 104 1.02 26.91 24.89
N GLU A 105 0.67 27.62 25.96
CA GLU A 105 1.50 28.70 26.49
C GLU A 105 2.88 28.17 26.94
N LYS A 106 2.90 27.05 27.68
CA LYS A 106 4.17 26.40 28.10
C LYS A 106 5.00 25.93 26.91
N LEU A 107 4.38 25.38 25.88
CA LEU A 107 5.07 24.96 24.66
C LEU A 107 5.62 26.15 23.89
N ALA A 108 4.86 27.24 23.78
CA ALA A 108 5.29 28.47 23.14
C ALA A 108 6.48 29.10 23.89
N GLN A 109 6.44 29.13 25.22
CA GLN A 109 7.57 29.61 26.04
C GLN A 109 8.81 28.74 25.83
N ARG A 110 8.64 27.41 25.87
CA ARG A 110 9.75 26.48 25.64
C ARG A 110 10.34 26.57 24.24
N SER A 111 9.51 26.82 23.22
CA SER A 111 9.98 27.07 21.85
C SER A 111 10.87 28.31 21.81
N LYS A 112 10.42 29.42 22.40
CA LYS A 112 11.22 30.66 22.48
C LYS A 112 12.56 30.44 23.21
N GLU A 113 12.56 29.66 24.30
CA GLU A 113 13.79 29.31 25.02
C GLU A 113 14.74 28.45 24.18
N ILE A 114 14.21 27.52 23.39
CA ILE A 114 15.01 26.69 22.47
C ILE A 114 15.60 27.57 21.37
N ASP A 115 14.80 28.44 20.76
CA ASP A 115 15.27 29.33 19.69
C ASP A 115 16.39 30.26 20.19
N ALA A 116 16.22 30.83 21.40
CA ALA A 116 17.26 31.65 22.03
C ALA A 116 18.56 30.87 22.30
N ARG A 117 18.46 29.60 22.72
CA ARG A 117 19.64 28.74 22.93
C ARG A 117 20.33 28.37 21.62
N ILE A 118 19.57 28.16 20.54
CA ILE A 118 20.14 27.90 19.22
C ILE A 118 20.95 29.13 18.77
N GLU A 119 20.39 30.34 18.88
CA GLU A 119 21.10 31.58 18.55
C GLU A 119 22.35 31.81 19.42
N GLU A 120 22.31 31.44 20.70
CA GLU A 120 23.48 31.48 21.58
C GLU A 120 24.55 30.48 21.15
N CYS A 121 24.18 29.23 20.89
CA CYS A 121 25.09 28.19 20.38
C CYS A 121 25.76 28.62 19.06
N ASP A 122 25.00 29.17 18.13
CA ASP A 122 25.52 29.64 16.85
C ASP A 122 26.51 30.81 17.04
N ARG A 123 26.21 31.75 17.94
CA ARG A 123 27.15 32.83 18.30
C ARG A 123 28.43 32.31 18.94
N ILE A 124 28.32 31.36 19.87
CA ILE A 124 29.50 30.74 20.51
C ILE A 124 30.35 30.03 19.45
N LYS A 125 29.72 29.25 18.56
CA LYS A 125 30.40 28.56 17.47
C LYS A 125 31.12 29.53 16.53
N GLN A 126 30.46 30.63 16.16
CA GLN A 126 31.06 31.70 15.36
C GLN A 126 32.28 32.29 16.08
N SER A 127 32.13 32.64 17.36
CA SER A 127 33.22 33.19 18.16
C SER A 127 34.40 32.23 18.33
N GLN A 128 34.14 30.93 18.49
CA GLN A 128 35.21 29.93 18.56
C GLN A 128 35.95 29.82 17.23
N MET A 129 35.24 29.90 16.11
CA MET A 129 35.85 29.92 14.78
C MET A 129 36.74 31.15 14.60
N ASP A 130 36.23 32.34 14.93
CA ASP A 130 36.98 33.60 14.85
C ASP A 130 38.23 33.57 15.76
N LEU A 131 38.11 32.98 16.96
CA LEU A 131 39.22 32.84 17.90
C LEU A 131 40.27 31.84 17.39
N LEU A 132 39.84 30.72 16.80
CA LEU A 132 40.72 29.75 16.14
C LEU A 132 41.46 30.39 14.96
N GLU A 133 40.78 31.18 14.12
CA GLU A 133 41.41 31.95 13.03
C GLU A 133 42.46 32.94 13.58
N LYS A 134 42.16 33.62 14.70
CA LYS A 134 43.10 34.56 15.33
C LYS A 134 44.29 33.90 16.04
N ILE A 135 44.06 32.84 16.82
CA ILE A 135 45.10 32.14 17.61
C ILE A 135 46.01 31.32 16.70
N SER A 136 45.45 30.69 15.67
CA SER A 136 46.24 29.88 14.74
C SER A 136 47.18 30.72 13.89
N GLY A 137 46.95 32.04 13.78
CA GLY A 137 47.68 32.92 12.84
C GLY A 137 47.55 32.47 11.39
N PHE A 138 46.68 31.48 11.12
CA PHE A 138 46.46 30.85 9.85
C PHE A 138 45.14 31.35 9.29
N THR A 139 45.20 31.81 8.06
CA THR A 139 43.99 31.95 7.25
C THR A 139 43.31 30.59 7.07
N LYS A 140 42.01 30.57 6.79
CA LYS A 140 41.21 29.35 6.62
C LYS A 140 41.85 28.36 5.63
N GLU A 141 42.42 28.87 4.55
CA GLU A 141 43.21 28.13 3.56
C GLU A 141 44.46 27.49 4.17
N GLN A 142 45.22 28.21 5.01
CA GLN A 142 46.44 27.69 5.62
C GLN A 142 46.16 26.63 6.70
N ALA A 143 45.06 26.78 7.46
CA ALA A 143 44.64 25.76 8.42
C ALA A 143 44.23 24.46 7.71
N LYS A 144 43.52 24.57 6.58
CA LYS A 144 43.18 23.44 5.72
C LYS A 144 44.43 22.77 5.14
N GLU A 145 45.40 23.56 4.67
CA GLU A 145 46.65 23.07 4.10
C GLU A 145 47.52 22.35 5.14
N HIS A 146 47.58 22.87 6.37
CA HIS A 146 48.26 22.21 7.49
C HIS A 146 47.58 20.90 7.89
N LEU A 147 46.25 20.86 7.92
CA LEU A 147 45.49 19.64 8.22
C LEU A 147 45.72 18.56 7.15
N LEU A 148 45.73 18.96 5.88
CA LEU A 148 46.05 18.07 4.76
C LEU A 148 47.48 17.53 4.85
N LYS A 149 48.44 18.36 5.28
CA LYS A 149 49.84 17.94 5.47
C LYS A 149 50.01 16.90 6.57
N LEU A 150 49.37 17.11 7.73
CA LEU A 150 49.35 16.13 8.82
C LEU A 150 48.74 14.79 8.39
N LEU A 151 47.62 14.86 7.65
CA LEU A 151 46.98 13.68 7.09
C LEU A 151 47.88 12.98 6.06
N ASP A 152 48.62 13.75 5.25
CA ASP A 152 49.57 13.20 4.28
C ASP A 152 50.70 12.44 4.98
N ASP A 153 51.26 13.02 6.05
CA ASP A 153 52.30 12.42 6.88
C ASP A 153 51.81 11.12 7.55
N GLU A 154 50.58 11.10 8.09
CA GLU A 154 49.96 9.92 8.70
C GLU A 154 49.68 8.81 7.66
N LEU A 155 49.30 9.19 6.45
CA LEU A 155 48.99 8.26 5.36
C LEU A 155 50.23 7.79 4.58
N THR A 156 51.42 8.33 4.85
CA THR A 156 52.67 7.99 4.13
C THR A 156 52.91 6.48 4.09
N HIS A 157 52.71 5.79 5.21
CA HIS A 157 52.89 4.34 5.28
C HIS A 157 51.84 3.58 4.44
N GLN A 158 50.57 3.97 4.52
CA GLN A 158 49.50 3.33 3.74
C GLN A 158 49.68 3.54 2.23
N LYS A 159 50.15 4.73 1.83
CA LYS A 159 50.51 5.03 0.44
C LYS A 159 51.66 4.15 -0.04
N ALA A 160 52.71 3.99 0.77
CA ALA A 160 53.85 3.14 0.43
C ALA A 160 53.42 1.67 0.24
N VAL A 161 52.56 1.15 1.13
CA VAL A 161 52.01 -0.21 1.00
C VAL A 161 51.19 -0.36 -0.29
N LYS A 162 50.29 0.58 -0.59
CA LYS A 162 49.52 0.55 -1.84
C LYS A 162 50.40 0.64 -3.09
N ILE A 163 51.45 1.46 -3.07
CA ILE A 163 52.39 1.56 -4.18
C ILE A 163 53.08 0.22 -4.40
N LEU A 164 53.55 -0.42 -3.32
CA LEU A 164 54.19 -1.74 -3.41
C LEU A 164 53.24 -2.82 -3.95
N GLU A 165 51.97 -2.81 -3.52
CA GLU A 165 50.94 -3.71 -4.05
C GLU A 165 50.70 -3.48 -5.56
N HIS A 166 50.62 -2.22 -5.99
CA HIS A 166 50.44 -1.88 -7.40
C HIS A 166 51.67 -2.24 -8.25
N GLU A 167 52.88 -2.03 -7.75
CA GLU A 167 54.11 -2.44 -8.43
C GLU A 167 54.17 -3.97 -8.59
N GLN A 168 53.84 -4.71 -7.54
CA GLN A 168 53.82 -6.17 -7.56
C GLN A 168 52.79 -6.69 -8.57
N HIS A 169 51.57 -6.17 -8.53
CA HIS A 169 50.52 -6.54 -9.50
C HIS A 169 50.93 -6.21 -10.95
N THR A 170 51.56 -5.06 -11.16
CA THR A 170 52.04 -4.66 -12.49
C THR A 170 53.14 -5.58 -12.98
N LYS A 171 54.06 -6.00 -12.09
CA LYS A 171 55.13 -6.94 -12.43
C LYS A 171 54.59 -8.31 -12.80
N GLU A 172 53.63 -8.82 -12.04
CA GLU A 172 52.97 -10.11 -12.33
C GLU A 172 52.25 -10.08 -13.67
N GLU A 173 51.56 -8.99 -13.98
CA GLU A 173 50.87 -8.81 -15.26
C GLU A 173 51.85 -8.70 -16.43
N CYS A 174 52.95 -7.97 -16.27
CA CYS A 174 54.03 -7.90 -17.26
C CYS A 174 54.64 -9.28 -17.52
N ASP A 175 54.92 -10.06 -16.48
CA ASP A 175 55.46 -11.43 -16.61
C ASP A 175 54.48 -12.35 -17.36
N ARG A 176 53.19 -12.21 -17.09
CA ARG A 176 52.13 -12.95 -17.79
C ARG A 176 52.12 -12.60 -19.28
N ILE A 177 52.09 -11.30 -19.60
CA ILE A 177 52.10 -10.82 -20.99
C ILE A 177 53.38 -11.25 -21.71
N ALA A 178 54.54 -11.18 -21.06
CA ALA A 178 55.81 -11.60 -21.65
C ALA A 178 55.81 -13.09 -22.00
N LYS A 179 55.29 -13.95 -21.11
CA LYS A 179 55.14 -15.38 -21.38
C LYS A 179 54.20 -15.65 -22.54
N ASP A 180 53.08 -14.94 -22.63
CA ASP A 180 52.13 -15.06 -23.74
C ASP A 180 52.78 -14.69 -25.08
N ILE A 181 53.55 -13.59 -25.12
CA ILE A 181 54.29 -13.16 -26.31
C ILE A 181 55.32 -14.21 -26.74
N ILE A 182 56.10 -14.75 -25.80
CA ILE A 182 57.11 -15.79 -26.08
C ILE A 182 56.42 -17.06 -26.61
N CYS A 183 55.34 -17.51 -25.98
CA CYS A 183 54.56 -18.65 -26.46
C CYS A 183 54.08 -18.45 -27.90
N HIS A 184 53.54 -17.28 -28.23
CA HIS A 184 53.11 -16.95 -29.58
C HIS A 184 54.28 -16.90 -30.59
N ALA A 185 55.43 -16.36 -30.18
CA ALA A 185 56.62 -16.36 -31.03
C ALA A 185 57.12 -17.79 -31.32
N ILE A 186 57.18 -18.65 -30.30
CA ILE A 186 57.57 -20.07 -30.46
C ILE A 186 56.60 -20.79 -31.39
N GLN A 187 55.29 -20.63 -31.18
CA GLN A 187 54.27 -21.23 -32.04
C GLN A 187 54.41 -20.83 -33.51
N ARG A 188 54.84 -19.58 -33.77
CA ARG A 188 55.02 -19.05 -35.12
C ARG A 188 56.34 -19.52 -35.76
N CYS A 189 57.43 -19.57 -35.00
CA CYS A 189 58.74 -19.98 -35.51
C CYS A 189 58.90 -21.51 -35.70
N ALA A 190 58.17 -22.32 -34.93
CA ALA A 190 58.27 -23.78 -35.02
C ALA A 190 57.78 -24.34 -36.38
N ALA A 191 56.83 -23.65 -37.03
CA ALA A 191 56.33 -24.03 -38.35
C ALA A 191 57.36 -23.79 -39.46
N ASP A 192 58.11 -22.70 -39.39
CA ASP A 192 59.08 -22.33 -40.44
C ASP A 192 60.40 -23.12 -40.31
N HIS A 193 60.88 -23.37 -39.09
CA HIS A 193 62.16 -24.08 -38.89
C HIS A 193 62.12 -25.59 -39.23
N SER A 194 60.94 -26.20 -39.18
CA SER A 194 60.76 -27.63 -39.50
C SER A 194 60.77 -27.91 -41.01
N ALA A 195 60.42 -26.92 -41.84
CA ALA A 195 60.48 -27.03 -43.30
C ALA A 195 61.92 -26.89 -43.85
N ASP A 196 62.72 -25.97 -43.31
CA ASP A 196 64.09 -25.71 -43.81
C ASP A 196 65.08 -26.85 -43.51
N LEU A 197 64.87 -27.61 -42.43
CA LEU A 197 65.77 -28.69 -42.03
C LEU A 197 65.57 -30.00 -42.79
N THR A 198 64.44 -30.19 -43.48
CA THR A 198 64.06 -31.49 -44.06
C THR A 198 64.33 -31.61 -45.55
N VAL A 199 64.65 -30.51 -46.24
CA VAL A 199 64.77 -30.47 -47.71
C VAL A 199 66.12 -29.88 -48.15
N SER A 200 66.83 -30.55 -49.06
CA SER A 200 68.10 -30.08 -49.67
C SER A 200 68.02 -30.17 -51.19
N VAL A 201 68.61 -29.21 -51.90
CA VAL A 201 68.59 -29.21 -53.38
C VAL A 201 70.00 -29.48 -53.89
N VAL A 202 70.15 -30.54 -54.69
CA VAL A 202 71.43 -30.93 -55.28
C VAL A 202 71.44 -30.56 -56.76
N PRO A 203 72.36 -29.68 -57.21
CA PRO A 203 72.53 -29.35 -58.62
C PRO A 203 73.21 -30.50 -59.37
N LEU A 204 72.74 -30.77 -60.58
CA LEU A 204 73.25 -31.77 -61.49
C LEU A 204 73.95 -31.10 -62.68
N PRO A 205 75.03 -31.70 -63.20
CA PRO A 205 75.83 -31.09 -64.27
C PRO A 205 75.12 -31.03 -65.64
N ASN A 206 74.04 -31.80 -65.85
CA ASN A 206 73.15 -31.70 -67.01
C ASN A 206 71.86 -32.52 -66.79
N ASP A 207 70.83 -32.28 -67.60
CA ASP A 207 69.57 -33.04 -67.55
C ASP A 207 69.71 -34.50 -68.02
N GLU A 208 70.75 -34.84 -68.77
CA GLU A 208 71.03 -36.24 -69.13
C GLU A 208 71.36 -37.08 -67.89
N MET A 209 72.09 -36.50 -66.92
CA MET A 209 72.34 -37.11 -65.61
C MET A 209 71.05 -37.25 -64.80
N LYS A 210 70.15 -36.26 -64.85
CA LYS A 210 68.81 -36.35 -64.23
C LYS A 210 68.03 -37.54 -64.81
N GLY A 211 68.01 -37.69 -66.14
CA GLY A 211 67.37 -38.83 -66.81
C GLY A 211 67.96 -40.20 -66.42
N ARG A 212 69.28 -40.27 -66.21
CA ARG A 212 69.96 -41.49 -65.73
C ARG A 212 69.67 -41.82 -64.26
N ILE A 213 69.57 -40.81 -63.39
CA ILE A 213 69.21 -40.98 -61.97
C ILE A 213 67.76 -41.50 -61.85
N ILE A 214 66.87 -41.08 -62.75
CA ILE A 214 65.50 -41.62 -62.82
C ILE A 214 65.51 -43.07 -63.33
N GLY A 215 66.16 -43.28 -64.49
CA GLY A 215 66.17 -44.55 -65.21
C GLY A 215 64.83 -44.90 -65.86
N ARG A 216 64.82 -45.89 -66.76
CA ARG A 216 63.58 -46.33 -67.43
C ARG A 216 62.57 -46.85 -66.39
N GLU A 217 61.40 -46.23 -66.36
CA GLU A 217 60.29 -46.52 -65.42
C GLU A 217 60.61 -46.19 -63.95
N GLY A 218 61.58 -45.30 -63.68
CA GLY A 218 61.90 -44.88 -62.31
C GLY A 218 62.59 -45.96 -61.47
N ARG A 219 63.13 -47.01 -62.12
CA ARG A 219 63.82 -48.11 -61.41
C ARG A 219 65.07 -47.65 -60.67
N ASN A 220 65.79 -46.69 -61.23
CA ASN A 220 67.08 -46.26 -60.69
C ASN A 220 66.87 -45.33 -59.47
N ILE A 221 65.89 -44.43 -59.53
CA ILE A 221 65.52 -43.58 -58.39
C ILE A 221 65.03 -44.41 -57.21
N ARG A 222 64.11 -45.37 -57.39
CA ARG A 222 63.63 -46.21 -56.29
C ARG A 222 64.75 -47.05 -55.66
N ALA A 223 65.69 -47.53 -56.47
CA ALA A 223 66.85 -48.25 -55.96
C ALA A 223 67.76 -47.36 -55.12
N LEU A 224 67.97 -46.10 -55.53
CA LEU A 224 68.72 -45.10 -54.77
C LEU A 224 67.98 -44.75 -53.47
N GLU A 225 66.69 -44.43 -53.52
CA GLU A 225 65.86 -44.11 -52.34
C GLU A 225 65.88 -45.25 -51.31
N THR A 226 65.77 -46.51 -51.78
CA THR A 226 65.80 -47.68 -50.88
C THR A 226 67.20 -47.90 -50.29
N ALA A 227 68.26 -47.62 -51.05
CA ALA A 227 69.63 -47.83 -50.59
C ALA A 227 70.10 -46.75 -49.61
N THR A 228 69.71 -45.49 -49.82
CA THR A 228 70.13 -44.35 -48.98
C THR A 228 69.12 -44.03 -47.87
N GLY A 229 67.85 -44.40 -48.06
CA GLY A 229 66.75 -44.05 -47.16
C GLY A 229 66.36 -42.57 -47.22
N VAL A 230 66.65 -41.90 -48.34
CA VAL A 230 66.32 -40.49 -48.62
C VAL A 230 65.34 -40.47 -49.78
N ASP A 231 64.28 -39.67 -49.69
CA ASP A 231 63.31 -39.53 -50.78
C ASP A 231 63.82 -38.50 -51.80
N LEU A 232 63.82 -38.86 -53.09
CA LEU A 232 64.27 -37.99 -54.17
C LEU A 232 63.05 -37.39 -54.88
N ILE A 233 62.80 -36.10 -54.67
CA ILE A 233 61.72 -35.36 -55.30
C ILE A 233 62.22 -34.74 -56.60
N ILE A 234 61.60 -35.15 -57.71
CA ILE A 234 61.90 -34.64 -59.05
C ILE A 234 60.81 -33.66 -59.44
N ASP A 235 61.19 -32.39 -59.54
CA ASP A 235 60.32 -31.32 -60.01
C ASP A 235 60.79 -30.79 -61.39
N ASP A 236 60.03 -29.87 -61.95
CA ASP A 236 60.24 -29.25 -63.27
C ASP A 236 61.48 -28.32 -63.34
N THR A 237 62.23 -28.19 -62.24
CA THR A 237 63.49 -27.42 -62.19
C THR A 237 64.58 -28.12 -63.02
N PRO A 238 65.12 -27.48 -64.08
CA PRO A 238 66.20 -28.06 -64.89
C PRO A 238 67.49 -28.17 -64.07
N GLU A 239 68.30 -29.19 -64.33
CA GLU A 239 69.64 -29.37 -63.74
C GLU A 239 69.65 -29.48 -62.20
N ALA A 240 68.54 -29.85 -61.54
CA ALA A 240 68.53 -30.08 -60.09
C ALA A 240 67.51 -31.16 -59.66
N ILE A 241 67.78 -31.81 -58.52
CA ILE A 241 66.86 -32.72 -57.82
C ILE A 241 66.82 -32.32 -56.34
N THR A 242 65.64 -32.45 -55.72
CA THR A 242 65.43 -32.13 -54.32
C THR A 242 65.44 -33.40 -53.48
N LEU A 243 66.27 -33.46 -52.45
CA LEU A 243 66.36 -34.54 -51.48
C LEU A 243 65.53 -34.19 -50.23
N SER A 244 64.66 -35.11 -49.81
CA SER A 244 63.87 -34.97 -48.59
C SER A 244 64.26 -36.08 -47.60
N SER A 245 64.70 -35.69 -46.40
CA SER A 245 65.07 -36.61 -45.33
C SER A 245 64.96 -35.94 -43.96
N PHE A 246 64.53 -36.70 -42.95
CA PHE A 246 64.52 -36.27 -41.55
C PHE A 246 65.89 -36.30 -40.88
N ASP A 247 66.87 -37.01 -41.46
CA ASP A 247 68.25 -37.10 -40.98
C ASP A 247 69.16 -36.23 -41.87
N PRO A 248 69.73 -35.12 -41.35
CA PRO A 248 70.53 -34.19 -42.14
C PRO A 248 71.84 -34.80 -42.65
N VAL A 249 72.41 -35.80 -41.96
CA VAL A 249 73.68 -36.43 -42.35
C VAL A 249 73.51 -37.33 -43.57
N ARG A 250 72.32 -37.95 -43.74
CA ARG A 250 72.02 -38.79 -44.91
C ARG A 250 71.68 -37.96 -46.15
N ARG A 251 71.32 -36.69 -45.95
CA ARG A 251 70.83 -35.77 -46.98
C ARG A 251 71.96 -35.05 -47.73
N GLU A 252 73.13 -34.89 -47.11
CA GLU A 252 74.35 -34.29 -47.71
C GLU A 252 75.20 -35.33 -48.44
#